data_AF-R4KAX8-F1
#
_entry.id   AF-R4KAX8-F1
#
_cell.length_a   1.000
_cell.length_b   1.000
_cell.length_c   1.000
_cell.angle_alpha   90.00
_cell.angle_beta   90.00
_cell.angle_gamma   90.00
#
_symmetry.space_group_name_H-M   'P 1'
#
loop_
_entity.id
_entity.type
_entity.pdbx_description
1 polymer ?
#
loop_
_entity_poly.entity_id
_entity_poly.type
_entity_poly.pdbx_seq_one_letter_code
_entity_poly.pdbx_strand_id
1 'polypeptide(L)'
;MLKNKLFRIAVIDGQGGGIGSQIVEKLAMALPAGKVEIIALGTNALAASRMLKGGANEAASGENAIVFNAPRVDLFAGTVGMIMPFGFGGEMTTAAAEAVALSPAPKYVLHLNRTGVELVGSINEPLPHLVDMLVQKVREYLEL
;
A
#
# COMPACT_ATOMS: atom_id res chain seq x y z
N MET A 1 29.04 9.69 -3.38
CA MET A 1 28.46 9.47 -2.04
C MET A 1 26.93 9.45 -2.17
N LEU A 2 26.34 8.30 -2.46
CA LEU A 2 24.89 8.13 -2.31
C LEU A 2 24.66 7.77 -0.85
N LYS A 3 24.17 8.74 -0.07
CA LYS A 3 23.68 8.52 1.30
C LYS A 3 22.71 7.34 1.29
N ASN A 4 22.75 6.48 2.31
CA ASN A 4 21.78 5.42 2.60
C ASN A 4 20.38 5.77 2.08
N LYS A 5 19.99 5.29 0.90
CA LYS A 5 18.63 5.45 0.41
C LYS A 5 17.77 4.51 1.25
N LEU A 6 16.79 5.06 1.97
CA LEU A 6 15.78 4.26 2.65
C LEU A 6 14.96 3.49 1.62
N PHE A 7 14.60 2.25 1.92
CA PHE A 7 13.67 1.48 1.12
C PHE A 7 12.26 2.04 1.34
N ARG A 8 11.62 2.55 0.29
CA ARG A 8 10.35 3.28 0.40
C ARG A 8 9.17 2.40 0.03
N ILE A 9 8.31 2.12 1.01
CA ILE A 9 7.07 1.35 0.82
C ILE A 9 5.89 2.31 0.72
N ALA A 10 5.13 2.25 -0.38
CA ALA A 10 3.84 2.89 -0.48
C ALA A 10 2.72 1.97 0.00
N VAL A 11 1.95 2.40 0.99
CA VAL A 11 0.68 1.75 1.34
C VAL A 11 -0.47 2.53 0.74
N ILE A 12 -1.26 1.91 -0.12
CA ILE A 12 -2.42 2.53 -0.77
C ILE A 12 -3.72 2.00 -0.17
N ASP A 13 -4.60 2.91 0.22
CA ASP A 13 -5.97 2.58 0.67
C ASP A 13 -6.97 3.69 0.32
N GLY A 14 -8.25 3.33 0.29
CA GLY A 14 -9.37 4.24 0.14
C GLY A 14 -10.43 4.01 1.22
N GLN A 15 -11.69 4.40 0.97
CA GLN A 15 -12.85 4.10 1.83
C GLN A 15 -12.57 4.08 3.34
N GLY A 16 -12.24 5.23 3.92
CA GLY A 16 -12.02 5.36 5.37
C GLY A 16 -10.71 4.75 5.91
N GLY A 17 -9.83 4.20 5.07
CA GLY A 17 -8.42 3.88 5.39
C GLY A 17 -8.19 2.72 6.36
N GLY A 18 -9.19 1.86 6.55
CA GLY A 18 -9.16 0.83 7.61
C GLY A 18 -8.11 -0.24 7.39
N ILE A 19 -8.02 -0.78 6.17
CA ILE A 19 -7.11 -1.88 5.84
C ILE A 19 -5.68 -1.37 5.75
N GLY A 20 -5.47 -0.25 5.07
CA GLY A 20 -4.19 0.42 4.95
C GLY A 20 -3.59 0.76 6.31
N SER A 21 -4.41 1.24 7.26
CA SER A 21 -3.92 1.53 8.61
C SER A 21 -3.41 0.29 9.33
N GLN A 22 -4.05 -0.86 9.17
CA GLN A 22 -3.58 -2.12 9.76
C GLN A 22 -2.28 -2.61 9.10
N ILE A 23 -2.18 -2.48 7.77
CA ILE A 23 -0.96 -2.78 7.02
C ILE A 23 0.20 -1.90 7.52
N VAL A 24 -0.02 -0.58 7.60
CA VAL A 24 0.98 0.38 8.08
C VAL A 24 1.44 0.04 9.50
N GLU A 25 0.50 -0.20 10.42
CA GLU A 25 0.83 -0.52 11.81
C GLU A 25 1.72 -1.75 11.92
N LYS A 26 1.36 -2.83 11.22
CA LYS A 26 2.12 -4.08 11.23
C LYS A 26 3.49 -3.94 10.55
N LEU A 27 3.58 -3.21 9.44
CA LEU A 27 4.86 -2.92 8.77
C LEU A 27 5.77 -2.07 9.67
N ALA A 28 5.23 -1.02 10.30
CA ALA A 28 6.00 -0.13 11.18
C ALA A 28 6.56 -0.86 12.41
N MET A 29 5.83 -1.84 12.94
CA MET A 29 6.31 -2.69 14.04
C MET A 29 7.34 -3.73 13.60
N ALA A 30 7.18 -4.29 12.40
CA ALA A 30 7.99 -5.41 11.92
C ALA A 30 9.31 -4.99 11.26
N LEU A 31 9.40 -3.75 10.76
CA LEU A 31 10.52 -3.30 9.94
C LEU A 31 11.46 -2.35 10.72
N PRO A 32 12.79 -2.45 10.50
CA PRO A 32 13.76 -1.66 11.24
C PRO A 32 13.68 -0.17 10.89
N ALA A 33 13.41 0.65 11.90
CA ALA A 33 13.47 2.10 11.79
C ALA A 33 14.84 2.56 11.26
N GLY A 34 14.84 3.41 10.23
CA GLY A 34 16.07 3.93 9.60
C GLY A 34 16.64 3.10 8.45
N LYS A 35 15.98 2.00 8.05
CA LYS A 35 16.23 1.32 6.76
C LYS A 35 15.04 1.39 5.82
N VAL A 36 13.84 1.42 6.38
CA VAL A 36 12.58 1.46 5.65
C VAL A 36 11.81 2.73 6.02
N GLU A 37 11.15 3.31 5.03
CA GLU A 37 10.15 4.36 5.23
C GLU A 37 8.82 3.96 4.58
N ILE A 38 7.72 4.32 5.23
CA ILE A 38 6.36 4.03 4.78
C ILE A 38 5.70 5.35 4.40
N ILE A 39 5.28 5.48 3.14
CA ILE A 39 4.41 6.56 2.69
C ILE A 39 2.97 6.04 2.56
N ALA A 40 2.06 6.69 3.28
CA ALA A 40 0.63 6.48 3.18
C ALA A 40 0.05 7.26 2.01
N LEU A 41 -0.48 6.56 1.01
CA LEU A 41 -1.10 7.14 -0.18
C LEU A 41 -2.61 6.86 -0.15
N GLY A 42 -3.37 7.79 0.41
CA GLY A 42 -4.83 7.67 0.45
C GLY A 42 -5.47 8.12 -0.87
N THR A 43 -6.48 7.42 -1.36
CA THR A 43 -7.32 7.97 -2.45
C THR A 43 -8.11 9.20 -1.99
N ASN A 44 -8.29 9.36 -0.68
CA ASN A 44 -8.85 10.55 -0.04
C ASN A 44 -8.05 10.94 1.23
N ALA A 45 -8.30 12.14 1.75
CA ALA A 45 -7.59 12.68 2.90
C ALA A 45 -7.82 11.90 4.21
N LEU A 46 -9.01 11.32 4.41
CA LEU A 46 -9.32 10.52 5.61
C LEU A 46 -8.50 9.22 5.62
N ALA A 47 -8.39 8.54 4.49
CA ALA A 47 -7.59 7.32 4.37
C ALA A 47 -6.10 7.60 4.64
N ALA A 48 -5.56 8.65 4.03
CA ALA A 48 -4.18 9.08 4.26
C ALA A 48 -3.94 9.44 5.74
N SER A 49 -4.83 10.21 6.36
CA SER A 49 -4.73 10.61 7.77
C SER A 49 -4.76 9.40 8.71
N ARG A 50 -5.61 8.41 8.42
CA ARG A 50 -5.73 7.21 9.25
C ARG A 50 -4.47 6.35 9.18
N MET A 51 -3.93 6.15 7.98
CA MET A 51 -2.65 5.47 7.78
C MET A 51 -1.49 6.20 8.45
N LEU A 52 -1.45 7.54 8.40
CA LEU A 52 -0.46 8.34 9.11
C LEU A 52 -0.51 8.08 10.63
N LYS A 53 -1.71 8.07 11.22
CA LYS A 53 -1.91 7.72 12.64
C LYS A 53 -1.52 6.28 12.97
N GLY A 54 -1.56 5.38 12.00
CA GLY A 54 -1.09 4.00 12.11
C GLY A 54 0.43 3.85 12.14
N GLY A 55 1.20 4.92 11.93
CA GLY A 55 2.66 4.90 12.03
C GLY A 55 3.41 5.09 10.71
N ALA A 56 2.75 5.54 9.64
CA ALA A 56 3.45 5.90 8.41
C ALA A 56 4.38 7.11 8.65
N ASN A 57 5.48 7.18 7.91
CA ASN A 57 6.43 8.28 8.02
C ASN A 57 5.93 9.55 7.30
N GLU A 58 5.28 9.36 6.16
CA GLU A 58 4.70 10.44 5.35
C GLU A 58 3.28 10.06 4.91
N ALA A 59 2.46 11.06 4.60
CA ALA A 59 1.14 10.83 4.02
C ALA A 59 0.81 11.87 2.94
N ALA A 60 0.20 11.40 1.86
CA ALA A 60 -0.33 12.23 0.79
C ALA A 60 -1.65 11.62 0.29
N SER A 61 -2.48 12.42 -0.39
CA SER A 61 -3.78 11.93 -0.88
C SER A 61 -4.18 12.46 -2.25
N GLY A 62 -5.03 11.68 -2.94
CA GLY A 62 -5.57 12.00 -4.25
C GLY A 62 -4.73 11.47 -5.41
N GLU A 63 -5.27 11.59 -6.63
CA GLU A 63 -4.67 11.09 -7.87
C GLU A 63 -3.21 11.53 -8.05
N ASN A 64 -2.95 12.84 -7.95
CA ASN A 64 -1.61 13.39 -8.13
C ASN A 64 -0.60 12.84 -7.11
N ALA A 65 -1.02 12.60 -5.87
CA ALA A 65 -0.15 12.02 -4.86
C ALA A 65 0.27 10.60 -5.24
N ILE A 66 -0.66 9.79 -5.74
CA ILE A 66 -0.41 8.42 -6.18
C ILE A 66 0.48 8.43 -7.43
N VAL A 67 0.11 9.17 -8.46
CA VAL A 67 0.87 9.27 -9.73
C VAL A 67 2.29 9.79 -9.47
N PHE A 68 2.44 10.82 -8.64
CA PHE A 68 3.76 11.36 -8.30
C PHE A 68 4.62 10.35 -7.54
N ASN A 69 4.06 9.61 -6.58
CA ASN A 69 4.89 8.69 -5.78
C ASN A 69 5.13 7.35 -6.47
N ALA A 70 4.32 6.96 -7.46
CA ALA A 70 4.41 5.65 -8.08
C ALA A 70 5.80 5.26 -8.65
N PRO A 71 6.56 6.15 -9.32
CA PRO A 71 7.92 5.84 -9.78
C PRO A 71 9.01 6.11 -8.72
N ARG A 72 8.62 6.52 -7.49
CA ARG A 72 9.54 6.97 -6.42
C ARG A 72 9.56 6.02 -5.22
N VAL A 73 8.78 4.95 -5.25
CA VAL A 73 8.69 3.92 -4.21
C VAL A 73 9.37 2.65 -4.70
N ASP A 74 9.85 1.84 -3.77
CA ASP A 74 10.52 0.57 -4.04
C ASP A 74 9.58 -0.64 -3.89
N LEU A 75 8.40 -0.47 -3.27
CA LEU A 75 7.35 -1.49 -3.13
C LEU A 75 5.98 -0.85 -2.87
N PHE A 76 4.90 -1.46 -3.36
CA PHE A 76 3.52 -1.14 -2.98
C PHE A 76 2.90 -2.23 -2.12
N ALA A 77 2.11 -1.83 -1.14
CA ALA A 77 1.27 -2.69 -0.34
C ALA A 77 -0.17 -2.15 -0.28
N GLY A 78 -1.16 -3.04 -0.33
CA GLY A 78 -2.55 -2.63 -0.32
C GLY A 78 -3.47 -3.77 -0.76
N THR A 79 -4.69 -3.43 -1.15
CA THR A 79 -5.66 -4.39 -1.71
C THR A 79 -5.67 -4.34 -3.24
N VAL A 80 -6.35 -5.27 -3.90
CA VAL A 80 -6.52 -5.27 -5.37
C VAL A 80 -7.07 -3.93 -5.86
N GLY A 81 -7.87 -3.23 -5.06
CA GLY A 81 -8.39 -1.89 -5.39
C GLY A 81 -7.31 -0.87 -5.77
N MET A 82 -6.06 -1.04 -5.34
CA MET A 82 -4.98 -0.09 -5.66
C MET A 82 -4.54 -0.08 -7.13
N ILE A 83 -4.84 -1.14 -7.88
CA ILE A 83 -4.52 -1.27 -9.32
C ILE A 83 -5.77 -1.31 -10.20
N MET A 84 -6.96 -1.17 -9.61
CA MET A 84 -8.23 -1.22 -10.35
C MET A 84 -8.76 0.20 -10.55
N PRO A 85 -8.93 0.66 -11.80
CA PRO A 85 -9.70 1.87 -12.08
C PRO A 85 -11.08 1.78 -11.43
N PHE A 86 -11.53 2.88 -10.83
CA PHE A 86 -12.78 2.97 -10.06
C PHE A 86 -12.84 2.05 -8.83
N GLY A 87 -11.69 1.51 -8.40
CA GLY A 87 -11.51 0.86 -7.10
C GLY A 87 -11.90 1.77 -5.94
N PHE A 88 -12.05 1.17 -4.75
CA PHE A 88 -12.47 1.88 -3.53
C PHE A 88 -13.80 2.65 -3.69
N GLY A 89 -14.73 2.13 -4.51
CA GLY A 89 -16.02 2.78 -4.75
C GLY A 89 -15.93 4.03 -5.62
N GLY A 90 -15.00 4.04 -6.58
CA GLY A 90 -14.80 5.15 -7.52
C GLY A 90 -13.70 6.13 -7.14
N GLU A 91 -13.06 5.97 -5.98
CA GLU A 91 -11.99 6.89 -5.54
C GLU A 91 -10.65 6.64 -6.25
N MET A 92 -10.36 5.39 -6.63
CA MET A 92 -9.17 5.10 -7.45
C MET A 92 -9.43 5.57 -8.88
N THR A 93 -8.69 6.57 -9.33
CA THR A 93 -8.80 7.08 -10.70
C THR A 93 -8.05 6.18 -11.68
N THR A 94 -8.38 6.30 -12.97
CA THR A 94 -7.68 5.55 -14.03
C THR A 94 -6.19 5.88 -14.06
N ALA A 95 -5.81 7.16 -13.98
CA ALA A 95 -4.40 7.56 -14.02
C ALA A 95 -3.63 7.08 -12.79
N ALA A 96 -4.24 7.11 -11.61
CA ALA A 96 -3.62 6.58 -10.40
C ALA A 96 -3.41 5.06 -10.47
N ALA A 97 -4.45 4.29 -10.87
CA ALA A 97 -4.34 2.85 -11.04
C ALA A 97 -3.30 2.47 -12.10
N GLU A 98 -3.27 3.18 -13.23
CA GLU A 98 -2.28 2.99 -14.29
C GLU A 98 -0.85 3.25 -13.79
N ALA A 99 -0.63 4.36 -13.09
CA ALA A 99 0.68 4.69 -12.54
C ALA A 99 1.20 3.62 -11.56
N VAL A 100 0.33 3.09 -10.70
CA VAL A 100 0.69 1.99 -9.79
C VAL A 100 0.99 0.72 -10.59
N ALA A 101 0.12 0.35 -11.54
CA ALA A 101 0.26 -0.87 -12.34
C ALA A 101 1.53 -0.87 -13.19
N LEU A 102 1.85 0.25 -13.85
CA LEU A 102 3.02 0.39 -14.72
C LEU A 102 4.34 0.60 -13.96
N SER A 103 4.30 0.96 -12.67
CA SER A 103 5.52 1.10 -11.87
C SER A 103 6.32 -0.21 -11.83
N PRO A 104 7.67 -0.18 -11.94
CA PRO A 104 8.49 -1.39 -11.85
C PRO A 104 8.53 -1.96 -10.43
N ALA A 105 8.13 -1.19 -9.41
CA ALA A 105 8.10 -1.67 -8.04
C ALA A 105 7.08 -2.82 -7.89
N PRO A 106 7.42 -3.88 -7.12
CA PRO A 106 6.50 -4.98 -6.85
C PRO A 106 5.26 -4.49 -6.08
N LYS A 107 4.13 -5.14 -6.33
CA LYS A 107 2.84 -4.87 -5.70
C LYS A 107 2.48 -6.07 -4.85
N TYR A 108 2.44 -5.90 -3.53
CA TYR A 108 1.94 -6.92 -2.61
C TYR A 108 0.49 -6.60 -2.28
N VAL A 109 -0.38 -7.51 -2.74
CA VAL A 109 -1.79 -7.24 -2.90
C VAL A 109 -2.59 -8.21 -2.04
N LEU A 110 -3.43 -7.70 -1.15
CA LEU A 110 -4.49 -8.48 -0.54
C LEU A 110 -5.64 -8.65 -1.53
N HIS A 111 -6.15 -9.87 -1.69
CA HIS A 111 -7.20 -10.21 -2.65
C HIS A 111 -8.58 -9.54 -2.37
N LEU A 112 -8.73 -8.91 -1.20
CA LEU A 112 -9.95 -8.24 -0.76
C LEU A 112 -10.36 -7.13 -1.74
N ASN A 113 -11.55 -7.23 -2.33
CA ASN A 113 -12.05 -6.19 -3.23
C ASN A 113 -13.58 -6.13 -3.26
N ARG A 114 -14.09 -5.00 -3.75
CA ARG A 114 -15.51 -4.78 -4.10
C ARG A 114 -15.67 -4.41 -5.58
N THR A 115 -14.71 -4.83 -6.40
CA THR A 115 -14.57 -4.42 -7.82
C THR A 115 -15.00 -5.54 -8.78
N GLY A 116 -15.58 -6.63 -8.26
CA GLY A 116 -16.01 -7.77 -9.08
C GLY A 116 -14.84 -8.61 -9.60
N VAL A 117 -13.69 -8.59 -8.92
CA VAL A 117 -12.52 -9.38 -9.28
C VAL A 117 -12.43 -10.59 -8.36
N GLU A 118 -12.36 -11.79 -8.93
CA GLU A 118 -12.08 -13.01 -8.17
C GLU A 118 -10.65 -13.46 -8.44
N LEU A 119 -9.84 -13.60 -7.39
CA LEU A 119 -8.47 -14.10 -7.50
C LEU A 119 -8.47 -15.62 -7.31
N VAL A 120 -8.35 -16.37 -8.40
CA VAL A 120 -8.24 -17.84 -8.33
C VAL A 120 -6.94 -18.21 -7.61
N GLY A 121 -7.02 -19.08 -6.61
CA GLY A 121 -5.88 -19.48 -5.77
C GLY A 121 -5.67 -18.60 -4.53
N SER A 122 -6.53 -17.62 -4.26
CA SER A 122 -6.52 -16.93 -2.97
C SER A 122 -7.02 -17.82 -1.84
N ILE A 123 -6.44 -17.66 -0.66
CA ILE A 123 -6.93 -18.31 0.56
C ILE A 123 -7.93 -17.41 1.28
N ASN A 124 -8.99 -18.00 1.84
CA ASN A 124 -9.98 -17.28 2.61
C ASN A 124 -9.57 -17.27 4.09
N GLU A 125 -8.90 -16.19 4.50
CA GLU A 125 -8.42 -15.98 5.86
C GLU A 125 -8.96 -14.66 6.42
N PRO A 126 -9.13 -14.53 7.75
CA PRO A 126 -9.45 -13.27 8.38
C PRO A 126 -8.42 -12.18 8.03
N LEU A 127 -8.88 -10.93 7.91
CA LEU A 127 -8.04 -9.78 7.55
C LEU A 127 -6.71 -9.69 8.35
N PRO A 128 -6.68 -9.87 9.68
CA PRO A 128 -5.42 -9.85 10.43
C PRO A 128 -4.38 -10.85 9.92
N HIS A 129 -4.79 -12.09 9.60
CA HIS A 129 -3.88 -13.11 9.06
C HIS A 129 -3.37 -12.73 7.68
N LEU A 130 -4.24 -12.18 6.82
CA LEU A 130 -3.85 -11.69 5.50
C LEU A 130 -2.82 -10.56 5.59
N VAL A 131 -2.97 -9.63 6.54
CA VAL A 131 -1.98 -8.58 6.80
C VAL A 131 -0.66 -9.17 7.28
N ASP A 132 -0.68 -10.13 8.22
CA ASP A 132 0.53 -10.79 8.72
C ASP A 132 1.30 -11.50 7.59
N MET A 133 0.59 -12.17 6.67
CA MET A 133 1.20 -12.78 5.48
C MET A 133 1.83 -11.75 4.54
N LEU A 134 1.17 -10.61 4.32
CA LEU A 134 1.71 -9.53 3.51
C LEU A 134 3.00 -8.99 4.13
N VAL A 135 3.01 -8.73 5.44
CA VAL A 135 4.20 -8.25 6.16
C VAL A 135 5.33 -9.26 6.09
N GLN A 136 5.02 -10.55 6.24
CA GLN A 136 6.02 -11.61 6.09
C GLN A 136 6.64 -11.62 4.68
N LYS A 137 5.83 -11.43 3.63
CA LYS A 137 6.35 -11.31 2.26
C LYS A 137 7.26 -10.10 2.09
N VAL A 138 6.93 -8.97 2.72
CA VAL A 138 7.80 -7.78 2.71
C VAL A 138 9.13 -8.07 3.39
N ARG A 139 9.13 -8.75 4.54
CA ARG A 139 10.37 -9.14 5.23
C ARG A 139 11.24 -10.07 4.38
N GLU A 140 10.64 -11.09 3.77
CA GLU A 140 11.33 -12.00 2.86
C GLU A 140 11.98 -11.25 1.69
N TYR A 141 11.27 -10.29 1.11
CA TYR A 141 11.80 -9.45 0.02
C TYR A 141 12.99 -8.58 0.44
N LEU A 142 12.99 -8.13 1.69
CA LEU A 142 14.07 -7.32 2.28
C LEU A 142 15.18 -8.17 2.90
N GLU A 143 15.10 -9.50 2.83
CA GLU A 143 16.03 -10.45 3.46
C GLU A 143 16.14 -10.25 5.00
N LEU A 144 14.99 -10.02 5.67
CA LEU A 144 14.84 -9.76 7.12
C LEU A 144 14.10 -10.87 7.89
#